data_AF-A0A2B7ZZU4-F1
#
_entry.id   AF-A0A2B7ZZU4-F1
#
_cell.length_a   1.000
_cell.length_b   1.000
_cell.length_c   1.000
_cell.angle_alpha   90.00
_cell.angle_beta   90.00
_cell.angle_gamma   90.00
#
_symmetry.space_group_name_H-M   'P 1'
#
loop_
_entity.id
_entity.type
_entity.pdbx_description
1 polymer ?
#
loop_
_entity_poly.entity_id
_entity_poly.type
_entity_poly.pdbx_seq_one_letter_code
_entity_poly.pdbx_strand_id
1 'polypeptide(L)'
;PFYHPYQFAAKDNVIICRPNKNLNQKMILFMAAQLNSQIWRFSYGRKCYLNKADKIQIALPVNEEGEIDFNAVDAITDSCQVWDDLKF
;
A
#
# COMPACT_ATOMS: atom_id res chain seq x y z
N PRO A 1 4.18 2.12 -4.95
CA PRO A 1 5.07 2.08 -3.78
C PRO A 1 5.65 0.68 -3.54
N PHE A 2 6.80 0.64 -2.88
CA PHE A 2 7.47 -0.60 -2.46
C PHE A 2 7.38 -0.75 -0.95
N TYR A 3 7.14 -1.98 -0.49
CA TYR A 3 7.14 -2.33 0.92
C TYR A 3 8.56 -2.70 1.37
N HIS A 4 9.00 -2.14 2.50
CA HIS A 4 10.32 -2.39 3.07
C HIS A 4 10.14 -2.92 4.51
N PRO A 5 10.20 -4.25 4.74
CA PRO A 5 10.07 -4.84 6.07
C PRO A 5 11.35 -4.75 6.92
N TYR A 6 12.43 -4.22 6.35
CA TYR A 6 13.75 -4.13 6.96
C TYR A 6 14.19 -2.67 7.11
N GLN A 7 15.26 -2.43 7.88
CA GLN A 7 15.86 -1.11 8.00
C GLN A 7 16.42 -0.66 6.65
N PHE A 8 15.97 0.50 6.17
CA PHE A 8 16.39 1.07 4.90
C PHE A 8 16.70 2.55 5.04
N ALA A 9 17.50 3.06 4.10
CA ALA A 9 17.73 4.49 3.92
C ALA A 9 17.08 4.93 2.61
N ALA A 10 16.46 6.11 2.62
CA ALA A 10 15.90 6.74 1.42
C ALA A 10 16.75 7.95 1.04
N LYS A 11 16.94 8.17 -0.26
CA LYS A 11 17.60 9.37 -0.82
C LYS A 11 16.55 10.42 -1.18
N ASP A 12 16.99 11.51 -1.81
CA ASP A 12 16.17 12.60 -2.31
C ASP A 12 14.99 12.12 -3.18
N ASN A 13 13.88 12.86 -3.07
CA ASN A 13 12.63 12.65 -3.82
C ASN A 13 11.93 11.32 -3.54
N VAL A 14 12.12 10.74 -2.35
CA VAL A 14 11.37 9.58 -1.87
C VAL A 14 10.38 10.01 -0.78
N ILE A 15 9.11 9.60 -0.93
CA ILE A 15 8.09 9.79 0.10
C ILE A 15 8.00 8.50 0.91
N ILE A 16 8.16 8.60 2.23
CA ILE A 16 8.03 7.47 3.15
C ILE A 16 6.64 7.52 3.78
N CYS A 17 5.81 6.53 3.46
CA CYS A 17 4.52 6.34 4.11
C CYS A 17 4.69 5.39 5.29
N ARG A 18 4.39 5.86 6.51
CA ARG A 18 4.35 5.01 7.71
C ARG A 18 2.89 4.83 8.14
N PRO A 19 2.44 3.59 8.41
CA PRO A 19 1.09 3.37 8.89
C PRO A 19 0.94 3.96 10.31
N ASN A 20 -0.17 4.64 10.56
CA ASN A 20 -0.47 5.25 11.87
C ASN A 20 -0.86 4.21 12.94
N LYS A 21 -1.18 2.99 12.52
CA LYS A 21 -1.56 1.85 13.37
C LYS A 21 -0.67 0.67 13.03
N ASN A 22 -0.56 -0.27 13.96
CA ASN A 22 0.03 -1.57 13.65
C ASN A 22 -0.89 -2.32 12.69
N LEU A 23 -0.43 -2.52 11.47
CA LEU A 23 -1.15 -3.23 10.42
C LEU A 23 -0.40 -4.51 10.06
N ASN A 24 -1.14 -5.54 9.70
CA ASN A 24 -0.56 -6.78 9.20
C ASN A 24 0.19 -6.54 7.87
N GLN A 25 1.21 -7.33 7.58
CA GLN A 25 1.99 -7.26 6.34
C GLN A 25 1.10 -7.39 5.10
N LYS A 26 0.13 -8.31 5.11
CA LYS A 26 -0.84 -8.47 4.02
C LYS A 26 -1.60 -7.18 3.74
N MET A 27 -2.07 -6.50 4.79
CA MET A 27 -2.76 -5.22 4.68
C MET A 27 -1.86 -4.13 4.09
N ILE A 28 -0.59 -4.07 4.51
CA ILE A 28 0.35 -3.09 3.97
C ILE A 28 0.62 -3.35 2.48
N LEU A 29 0.79 -4.61 2.09
CA LEU A 29 0.98 -5.00 0.70
C LEU A 29 -0.25 -4.69 -0.16
N PHE A 30 -1.45 -4.97 0.36
CA PHE A 30 -2.69 -4.62 -0.31
C PHE A 30 -2.80 -3.11 -0.54
N MET A 31 -2.54 -2.30 0.48
CA MET A 31 -2.52 -0.83 0.34
C MET A 31 -1.44 -0.37 -0.65
N ALA A 32 -0.25 -0.99 -0.64
CA ALA A 32 0.81 -0.67 -1.61
C ALA A 32 0.38 -1.00 -3.05
N ALA A 33 -0.32 -2.12 -3.27
CA ALA A 33 -0.90 -2.50 -4.55
C ALA A 33 -1.98 -1.49 -5.00
N GLN A 34 -2.85 -1.06 -4.10
CA GLN A 34 -3.85 -0.02 -4.40
C GLN A 34 -3.21 1.33 -4.72
N LEU A 35 -2.16 1.73 -3.99
CA LEU A 35 -1.41 2.93 -4.32
C LEU A 35 -0.67 2.81 -5.66
N ASN A 36 -0.17 1.61 -6.00
CA ASN A 36 0.42 1.33 -7.30
C ASN A 36 -0.59 1.46 -8.43
N SER A 37 -1.86 1.07 -8.22
CA SER A 37 -2.90 1.24 -9.22
C SER A 37 -3.15 2.72 -9.57
N GLN A 38 -2.76 3.65 -8.69
CA GLN A 38 -2.87 5.10 -8.92
C GLN A 38 -1.64 5.73 -9.57
N ILE A 39 -0.59 4.95 -9.86
CA ILE A 39 0.70 5.48 -10.30
C ILE A 39 0.63 6.18 -11.67
N TRP A 40 -0.32 5.79 -12.53
CA TRP A 40 -0.53 6.36 -13.87
C TRP A 40 -0.76 7.89 -13.86
N ARG A 41 -1.18 8.43 -12.71
CA ARG A 41 -1.40 9.87 -12.50
C ARG A 41 -0.08 10.66 -12.42
N PHE A 42 1.03 9.99 -12.15
CA PHE A 42 2.33 10.59 -11.91
C PHE A 42 3.32 10.23 -13.02
N SER A 43 4.18 11.18 -13.35
CA SER A 43 5.25 11.00 -14.35
C SER A 43 6.39 11.96 -14.04
N TYR A 44 7.47 11.92 -14.82
CA TYR A 44 8.60 12.84 -14.62
C TYR A 44 8.18 14.32 -14.64
N GLY A 45 7.28 14.71 -15.56
CA GLY A 45 6.70 16.07 -15.62
C GLY A 45 5.59 16.33 -14.60
N ARG A 46 5.02 15.27 -14.00
CA ARG A 46 3.96 15.34 -12.99
C ARG A 46 4.41 14.61 -11.73
N LYS A 47 5.48 15.10 -11.10
CA LYS A 47 6.03 14.50 -9.89
C LYS A 47 4.98 14.43 -8.78
N CYS A 48 5.05 13.34 -8.01
CA CYS A 48 4.26 13.15 -6.80
C CYS A 48 5.00 13.81 -5.64
N TYR A 49 4.54 14.99 -5.23
CA TYR A 49 5.01 15.69 -4.03
C TYR A 49 4.07 15.38 -2.86
N LEU A 50 4.49 15.73 -1.64
CA LEU A 50 3.70 15.48 -0.41
C LEU A 50 2.26 16.01 -0.50
N ASN A 51 2.06 17.21 -1.05
CA ASN A 51 0.74 17.85 -1.25
C ASN A 51 -0.20 17.12 -2.23
N LYS A 52 0.33 16.18 -3.03
CA LYS A 52 -0.46 15.30 -3.91
C LYS A 52 -0.61 13.94 -3.27
N ALA A 53 0.45 13.44 -2.63
CA ALA A 53 0.44 12.16 -1.94
C ALA A 53 -0.61 12.13 -0.81
N ASP A 54 -0.78 13.23 -0.06
CA ASP A 54 -1.78 13.33 1.01
C ASP A 54 -3.24 13.25 0.52
N LYS A 55 -3.49 13.54 -0.77
CA LYS A 55 -4.82 13.52 -1.40
C LYS A 55 -5.14 12.20 -2.08
N ILE A 56 -4.21 11.24 -2.09
CA ILE A 56 -4.45 9.94 -2.72
C ILE A 56 -5.40 9.17 -1.82
N GLN A 57 -6.57 8.87 -2.35
CA GLN A 57 -7.54 7.96 -1.71
C GLN A 57 -7.43 6.59 -2.38
N ILE A 58 -7.49 5.55 -1.57
CA ILE A 58 -7.52 4.16 -2.01
C ILE A 58 -8.80 3.50 -1.50
N ALA A 59 -9.36 2.60 -2.31
CA ALA A 59 -10.48 1.78 -1.89
C ALA A 59 -9.98 0.63 -1.02
N LEU A 60 -10.64 0.40 0.10
CA LEU A 60 -10.41 -0.74 0.99
C LEU A 60 -11.71 -1.53 1.12
N PRO A 61 -11.66 -2.86 1.25
CA PRO A 61 -12.84 -3.65 1.55
C PRO A 61 -13.33 -3.29 2.96
N VAL A 62 -14.66 -3.19 3.09
CA VAL A 62 -15.33 -2.89 4.35
C VAL A 62 -16.36 -3.97 4.65
N ASN A 63 -16.57 -4.26 5.93
CA ASN A 63 -17.62 -5.15 6.41
C ASN A 63 -18.98 -4.42 6.43
N GLU A 64 -20.04 -5.13 6.80
CA GLU A 64 -21.40 -4.57 6.91
C GLU A 64 -21.52 -3.44 7.95
N GLU A 65 -20.59 -3.39 8.91
CA GLU A 65 -20.51 -2.37 9.97
C GLU A 65 -19.74 -1.11 9.51
N GLY A 66 -19.19 -1.12 8.29
CA GLY A 66 -18.40 -0.02 7.73
C GLY A 66 -16.94 0.02 8.21
N GLU A 67 -16.48 -1.00 8.91
CA GLU A 67 -15.09 -1.16 9.32
C GLU A 67 -14.28 -1.91 8.24
N ILE A 68 -12.96 -1.79 8.27
CA ILE A 68 -12.10 -2.47 7.30
C ILE A 68 -12.19 -3.98 7.47
N ASP A 69 -12.53 -4.70 6.40
CA ASP A 69 -12.59 -6.16 6.42
C ASP A 69 -11.21 -6.77 6.16
N PHE A 70 -10.52 -7.13 7.24
CA PHE A 70 -9.21 -7.79 7.17
C PHE A 70 -9.28 -9.20 6.57
N ASN A 71 -10.39 -9.92 6.74
CA ASN A 71 -10.53 -11.27 6.20
C ASN A 71 -10.62 -11.22 4.67
N ALA A 72 -11.34 -10.24 4.13
CA ALA A 72 -11.40 -10.00 2.69
C ALA A 72 -10.02 -9.64 2.12
N VAL A 73 -9.25 -8.79 2.81
CA VAL A 73 -7.88 -8.43 2.39
C VAL A 73 -6.98 -9.67 2.37
N ASP A 74 -7.07 -10.51 3.38
CA ASP A 74 -6.28 -11.74 3.48
C ASP A 74 -6.63 -12.71 2.35
N ALA A 75 -7.92 -12.94 2.09
CA ALA A 75 -8.38 -13.79 0.99
C ALA A 75 -7.90 -13.29 -0.38
N ILE A 76 -7.95 -11.98 -0.62
CA ILE A 76 -7.43 -11.39 -1.87
C ILE A 76 -5.92 -11.59 -1.97
N THR A 77 -5.19 -11.37 -0.87
CA THR A 77 -3.73 -11.51 -0.86
C THR A 77 -3.31 -12.97 -1.04
N ASP A 78 -3.99 -13.91 -0.40
CA ASP A 78 -3.73 -15.35 -0.50
C ASP A 78 -4.11 -15.92 -1.88
N SER A 79 -5.05 -15.29 -2.60
CA SER A 79 -5.33 -15.64 -4.00
C SER A 79 -4.19 -15.25 -4.95
N CYS A 80 -3.29 -14.36 -4.51
CA CYS A 80 -2.19 -13.88 -5.32
C CYS A 80 -0.99 -14.84 -5.20
N GLN A 81 -0.64 -15.50 -6.30
CA GLN A 81 0.42 -16.52 -6.35
C GLN A 81 1.79 -16.00 -5.83
N VAL A 82 2.06 -14.71 -5.98
CA VAL A 82 3.30 -14.04 -5.52
C VAL A 82 3.40 -13.99 -3.98
N TRP A 83 2.29 -14.09 -3.26
CA TRP A 83 2.30 -14.05 -1.80
C TRP A 83 2.97 -15.29 -1.20
N ASP A 84 2.79 -16.46 -1.83
CA ASP A 84 3.42 -17.70 -1.37
C ASP A 84 4.95 -17.63 -1.47
N ASP A 85 5.48 -16.97 -2.49
CA ASP A 85 6.93 -16.76 -2.66
C ASP A 85 7.54 -15.79 -1.64
N LEU A 86 6.71 -14.96 -1.01
CA LEU A 86 7.12 -13.97 -0.01
C LEU A 86 7.01 -14.49 1.43
N LYS A 87 6.48 -15.70 1.63
CA LYS A 87 6.49 -16.39 2.92
C LYS A 87 7.91 -16.89 3.19
N PHE A 88 8.67 -16.15 3.98
CA PHE A 88 9.98 -16.59 4.50
C PHE A 88 9.81 -17.65 5.59
#